data_AF-A0A495A7T8-F1
#
_entry.id   AF-A0A495A7T8-F1
#
_cell.length_a   1.000
_cell.length_b   1.000
_cell.length_c   1.000
_cell.angle_alpha   90.00
_cell.angle_beta   90.00
_cell.angle_gamma   90.00
#
_symmetry.space_group_name_H-M   'P 1'
#
loop_
_entity.id
_entity.type
_entity.pdbx_description
1 polymer ?
#
loop_
_entity_poly.entity_id
_entity_poly.type
_entity_poly.pdbx_seq_one_letter_code
_entity_poly.pdbx_strand_id
1 'polypeptide(L)'
;MKKLMIDNGLLLADMELTFRGKSLHLQRVLVDNGSGSTVISTDLAETIGIVAEENDMIYRISGIGGSEFVYSKTVDLVKVGEMQITEFTLEIFSP
;
A
#
# COMPACT_ATOMS: atom_id res chain seq x y z
N MET A 1 -14.58 2.55 -8.75
CA MET A 1 -13.46 1.61 -8.45
C MET A 1 -13.45 0.51 -9.49
N LYS A 2 -12.42 0.46 -10.31
CA LYS A 2 -12.15 -0.67 -11.21
C LYS A 2 -11.62 -1.84 -10.38
N LYS A 3 -12.28 -3.00 -10.46
CA LYS A 3 -11.88 -4.19 -9.69
C LYS A 3 -10.58 -4.80 -10.22
N LEU A 4 -10.47 -5.00 -11.52
CA LEU A 4 -9.27 -5.47 -12.22
C LEU A 4 -9.25 -4.88 -13.63
N MET A 5 -8.06 -4.52 -14.11
CA MET A 5 -7.81 -3.99 -15.45
C MET A 5 -6.46 -4.48 -15.93
N ILE A 6 -6.34 -4.84 -17.21
CA ILE A 6 -5.04 -5.10 -17.82
C ILE A 6 -4.68 -3.88 -18.65
N ASP A 7 -3.48 -3.33 -18.43
CA ASP A 7 -2.94 -2.21 -19.20
C ASP A 7 -1.43 -2.43 -19.41
N ASN A 8 -1.00 -2.42 -20.67
CA ASN A 8 0.39 -2.68 -21.08
C ASN A 8 1.01 -3.93 -20.42
N GLY A 9 0.23 -5.01 -20.29
CA GLY A 9 0.67 -6.28 -19.69
C GLY A 9 0.66 -6.31 -18.16
N LEU A 10 0.28 -5.23 -17.49
CA LEU A 10 0.16 -5.18 -16.02
C LEU A 10 -1.27 -5.44 -15.58
N LEU A 11 -1.43 -6.26 -14.53
CA LEU A 11 -2.71 -6.41 -13.83
C LEU A 11 -2.84 -5.32 -12.77
N LEU A 12 -3.84 -4.45 -12.93
CA LEU A 12 -4.04 -3.26 -12.12
C LEU A 12 -5.42 -3.27 -11.47
N ALA A 13 -5.55 -2.60 -10.31
CA ALA A 13 -6.81 -2.35 -9.63
C ALA A 13 -6.86 -0.91 -9.09
N ASP A 14 -8.07 -0.44 -8.78
CA ASP A 14 -8.22 0.71 -7.90
C ASP A 14 -8.36 0.22 -6.46
N MET A 15 -7.69 0.90 -5.53
CA MET A 15 -7.71 0.61 -4.10
C MET A 15 -8.13 1.86 -3.32
N GLU A 16 -8.90 1.69 -2.27
CA GLU A 16 -9.13 2.73 -1.26
C GLU A 16 -8.48 2.30 0.04
N LEU A 17 -7.77 3.24 0.65
CA LEU A 17 -7.05 3.06 1.92
C LEU A 17 -7.61 4.04 2.93
N THR A 18 -7.96 3.62 4.14
CA THR A 18 -8.38 4.53 5.22
C THR A 18 -7.47 4.40 6.43
N PHE A 19 -6.95 5.52 6.91
CA PHE A 19 -6.14 5.61 8.11
C PHE A 19 -6.63 6.75 9.00
N ARG A 20 -6.94 6.43 10.26
CA ARG A 20 -7.52 7.37 11.25
C ARG A 20 -8.70 8.17 10.67
N GLY A 21 -9.57 7.48 9.92
CA GLY A 21 -10.76 8.07 9.30
C GLY A 21 -10.52 8.95 8.07
N LYS A 22 -9.27 9.07 7.59
CA LYS A 22 -8.95 9.75 6.32
C LYS A 22 -8.72 8.71 5.21
N SER A 23 -9.35 8.92 4.07
CA SER A 23 -9.31 7.96 2.96
C SER A 23 -8.49 8.49 1.77
N LEU A 24 -7.69 7.59 1.19
CA LEU A 24 -6.90 7.81 -0.02
C LEU A 24 -7.41 6.87 -1.12
N HIS A 25 -7.76 7.43 -2.26
CA HIS A 25 -8.10 6.66 -3.44
C HIS A 25 -6.87 6.50 -4.34
N LEU A 26 -6.37 5.27 -4.43
CA LEU A 26 -5.22 4.88 -5.25
C LEU A 26 -5.71 4.26 -6.56
N GLN A 27 -5.30 4.85 -7.67
CA GLN A 27 -5.61 4.34 -8.99
C GLN A 27 -4.40 3.59 -9.54
N ARG A 28 -4.65 2.56 -10.35
CA ARG A 28 -3.59 1.79 -11.04
C ARG A 28 -2.61 1.13 -10.07
N VAL A 29 -3.11 0.57 -8.97
CA VAL A 29 -2.32 -0.26 -8.05
C VAL A 29 -2.00 -1.58 -8.74
N LEU A 30 -0.72 -1.98 -8.72
CA LEU A 30 -0.27 -3.25 -9.28
C LEU A 30 -0.76 -4.41 -8.41
N VAL A 31 -1.41 -5.39 -9.02
CA VAL A 31 -1.73 -6.66 -8.38
C VAL A 31 -0.53 -7.59 -8.58
N ASP A 32 0.29 -7.72 -7.54
CA ASP A 32 1.55 -8.46 -7.58
C ASP A 32 1.48 -9.71 -6.70
N ASN A 33 1.59 -10.89 -7.32
CA ASN A 33 1.67 -12.17 -6.62
C ASN A 33 3.12 -12.61 -6.30
N GLY A 34 4.12 -11.85 -6.76
CA GLY A 34 5.53 -12.06 -6.48
C GLY A 34 6.05 -11.27 -5.26
N SER A 35 5.26 -10.32 -4.75
CA SER A 35 5.57 -9.59 -3.51
C SER A 35 5.06 -10.34 -2.28
N GLY A 36 5.83 -10.29 -1.19
CA GLY A 36 5.42 -10.83 0.11
C GLY A 36 4.47 -9.91 0.90
N SER A 37 4.32 -8.66 0.45
CA SER A 37 3.58 -7.62 1.19
C SER A 37 3.03 -6.52 0.26
N THR A 38 2.28 -5.56 0.82
CA THR A 38 1.67 -4.44 0.06
C THR A 38 2.43 -3.15 0.33
N VAL A 39 3.10 -2.62 -0.70
CA VAL A 39 3.96 -1.44 -0.57
C VAL A 39 3.26 -0.19 -1.12
N ILE A 40 3.33 0.91 -0.37
CA ILE A 40 2.83 2.24 -0.77
C ILE A 40 3.96 3.27 -0.64
N SER A 41 4.03 4.23 -1.55
CA SER A 41 5.03 5.31 -1.46
C SER A 41 4.69 6.28 -0.31
N THR A 42 5.74 6.78 0.36
CA THR A 42 5.60 7.79 1.42
C THR A 42 4.81 9.01 0.95
N ASP A 43 5.12 9.56 -0.23
CA ASP A 43 4.45 10.75 -0.78
C ASP A 43 2.92 10.63 -0.82
N LEU A 44 2.40 9.44 -1.17
CA LEU A 44 0.97 9.19 -1.24
C LEU A 44 0.39 8.95 0.15
N ALA A 45 1.09 8.19 0.99
CA ALA A 45 0.65 7.86 2.34
C ALA A 45 0.54 9.10 3.25
N GLU A 46 1.47 10.05 3.12
CA GLU A 46 1.49 11.30 3.89
C GLU A 46 0.24 12.16 3.64
N THR A 47 -0.39 12.06 2.47
CA THR A 47 -1.61 12.84 2.13
C THR A 47 -2.79 12.54 3.06
N ILE A 48 -2.82 11.35 3.66
CA ILE A 48 -3.81 10.96 4.69
C ILE A 48 -3.22 10.92 6.10
N GLY A 49 -2.00 11.41 6.28
CA GLY A 49 -1.33 11.52 7.57
C GLY A 49 -0.64 10.24 8.03
N ILE A 50 -0.38 9.29 7.13
CA ILE A 50 0.52 8.18 7.44
C ILE A 50 1.96 8.70 7.38
N VAL A 51 2.58 8.79 8.55
CA VAL A 51 4.00 9.13 8.73
C VAL A 51 4.61 8.09 9.66
N ALA A 52 5.94 7.97 9.65
CA ALA A 52 6.65 7.13 10.61
C ALA A 52 6.43 7.65 12.05
N GLU A 53 6.10 6.75 12.97
CA GLU A 53 5.93 6.99 14.41
C GLU A 53 6.97 6.18 15.20
N GLU A 54 7.29 6.58 16.43
CA GLU A 54 8.38 5.99 17.23
C GLU A 54 8.29 4.47 17.43
N ASN A 55 7.08 3.91 17.39
CA ASN A 55 6.82 2.49 17.64
C ASN A 55 6.65 1.67 16.35
N ASP A 56 6.82 2.27 15.17
CA ASP A 56 6.72 1.53 13.92
C ASP A 56 7.93 0.62 13.72
N MET A 57 7.66 -0.60 13.26
CA MET A 57 8.73 -1.51 12.88
C MET A 57 9.38 -1.05 11.59
N ILE A 58 10.68 -0.77 11.65
CA ILE A 58 11.52 -0.47 10.50
C ILE A 58 12.34 -1.71 10.16
N TYR A 59 12.25 -2.19 8.92
CA TYR A 59 13.00 -3.34 8.44
C TYR A 59 13.29 -3.22 6.94
N ARG A 60 14.02 -4.20 6.40
CA ARG A 60 14.36 -4.25 4.97
C ARG A 60 13.47 -5.24 4.23
N ILE A 61 12.96 -4.83 3.09
CA ILE A 61 12.37 -5.72 2.08
C ILE A 61 13.38 -5.91 0.94
N SER A 62 13.31 -7.03 0.23
CA SER A 62 14.25 -7.38 -0.84
C SER A 62 13.51 -7.69 -2.14
N GLY A 63 14.10 -7.30 -3.26
CA GLY A 63 13.63 -7.59 -4.60
C GLY A 63 14.80 -7.71 -5.58
N ILE A 64 14.49 -7.76 -6.87
CA ILE A 64 15.51 -7.93 -7.93
C ILE A 64 16.55 -6.79 -7.89
N GLY A 65 16.12 -5.57 -7.56
CA GLY A 65 16.98 -4.37 -7.51
C GLY A 65 17.86 -4.25 -6.27
N GLY A 66 17.77 -5.17 -5.30
CA GLY A 66 18.44 -5.07 -4.02
C GLY A 66 17.43 -5.06 -2.87
N SER A 67 17.64 -4.20 -1.89
CA SER A 67 16.82 -4.18 -0.68
C SER A 67 16.67 -2.77 -0.15
N GLU A 68 15.48 -2.46 0.35
CA GLU A 68 15.10 -1.12 0.75
C GLU A 68 14.57 -1.12 2.17
N PHE A 69 14.76 0.00 2.88
CA PHE A 69 14.13 0.20 4.18
C PHE A 69 12.67 0.61 4.02
N VAL A 70 11.81 0.01 4.82
CA VAL A 70 10.40 0.35 4.95
C VAL A 70 10.02 0.43 6.41
N TYR A 71 8.95 1.17 6.70
CA TYR A 71 8.26 1.06 7.98
C TYR A 71 6.87 0.47 7.80
N SER A 72 6.45 -0.33 8.78
CA SER A 72 5.15 -0.99 8.75
C SER A 72 4.08 -0.12 9.39
N LYS A 73 2.89 -0.08 8.77
CA LYS A 73 1.72 0.61 9.30
C LYS A 73 0.47 -0.26 9.16
N THR A 74 -0.32 -0.29 10.23
CA THR A 74 -1.67 -0.86 10.20
C THR A 74 -2.67 0.24 9.90
N VAL A 75 -3.52 0.02 8.90
CA VAL A 75 -4.58 0.92 8.47
C VAL A 75 -5.94 0.38 8.85
N ASP A 76 -6.90 1.30 9.02
CA ASP A 76 -8.26 0.98 9.45
C ASP A 76 -8.97 0.10 8.41
N LEU A 77 -8.80 0.41 7.11
CA LEU A 77 -9.51 -0.24 6.01
C LEU A 77 -8.68 -0.23 4.72
N VAL A 78 -8.69 -1.36 4.02
CA VAL A 78 -8.36 -1.46 2.59
C VAL A 78 -9.58 -1.97 1.85
N LYS A 79 -9.92 -1.33 0.72
CA LYS A 79 -11.03 -1.74 -0.15
C LYS A 79 -10.58 -1.83 -1.60
N VAL A 80 -10.96 -2.93 -2.27
CA VAL A 80 -10.73 -3.16 -3.71
C VAL A 80 -12.03 -3.71 -4.33
N GLY A 81 -12.63 -2.95 -5.24
CA GLY A 81 -14.01 -3.20 -5.69
C GLY A 81 -14.98 -3.24 -4.49
N GLU A 82 -15.72 -4.34 -4.36
CA GLU A 82 -16.64 -4.59 -3.24
C GLU A 82 -15.99 -5.33 -2.06
N MET A 83 -14.74 -5.76 -2.19
CA MET A 83 -14.02 -6.47 -1.13
C MET A 83 -13.37 -5.46 -0.20
N GLN A 84 -13.43 -5.74 1.10
CA GLN A 84 -12.80 -4.91 2.11
C GLN A 84 -12.18 -5.76 3.23
N ILE A 85 -11.12 -5.24 3.81
CA ILE A 85 -10.44 -5.80 4.99
C ILE A 85 -10.10 -4.67 5.95
N THR A 86 -10.33 -4.92 7.24
CA THR A 86 -10.01 -3.98 8.32
C THR A 86 -8.72 -4.37 9.01
N GLU A 87 -8.07 -3.43 9.69
CA GLU A 87 -6.82 -3.67 10.44
C GLU A 87 -5.75 -4.35 9.57
N PHE A 88 -5.49 -3.76 8.41
CA PHE A 88 -4.58 -4.32 7.42
C PHE A 88 -3.20 -3.68 7.54
N THR A 89 -2.16 -4.51 7.61
CA THR A 89 -0.77 -4.05 7.66
C THR A 89 -0.19 -3.91 6.25
N LEU A 90 0.45 -2.78 6.00
CA LEU A 90 1.16 -2.47 4.77
C LEU A 90 2.51 -1.81 5.07
N GLU A 91 3.32 -1.68 4.05
CA GLU A 91 4.68 -1.15 4.12
C GLU A 91 4.76 0.19 3.41
N ILE A 92 5.36 1.17 4.08
CA ILE A 92 5.63 2.47 3.50
C ILE A 92 7.09 2.53 3.08
N PHE A 93 7.29 2.81 1.80
CA PHE A 93 8.60 2.92 1.17
C PHE A 93 8.89 4.38 0.80
N SER A 94 10.07 4.86 1.21
CA SER A 94 10.64 6.12 0.74
C SER A 94 11.72 5.80 -0.30
N PRO A 95 11.63 6.35 -1.53
CA PRO A 95 12.70 6.25 -2.52
C PRO A 95 13.96 7.05 -2.14
#